data_AF-A0A3T0Y583-F1
#
_entry.id   AF-A0A3T0Y583-F1
#
_cell.length_a   1.000
_cell.length_b   1.000
_cell.length_c   1.000
_cell.angle_alpha   90.00
_cell.angle_beta   90.00
_cell.angle_gamma   90.00
#
_symmetry.space_group_name_H-M   'P 1'
#
loop_
_entity.id
_entity.type
_entity.pdbx_description
1 polymer ?
#
loop_
_entity_poly.entity_id
_entity_poly.type
_entity_poly.pdbx_seq_one_letter_code
_entity_poly.pdbx_strand_id
1 'polypeptide(L)'
;MLDQLEGDQPITAVTVEGASDSPSTVLLAAWLTRALGAPVSIAAGPAGTGLKRVRLVRSGGDIELHRPHHDVAELHQPDQPVQRISLPRRSLRDCLAEELRRLDPDEVFGEVITEGLALTNLRSV
;
A
#
# COMPACT_ATOMS: atom_id res chain seq x y z
N MET A 1 17.46 9.86 7.13
CA MET A 1 16.66 10.84 6.35
C MET A 1 15.27 10.26 6.09
N LEU A 2 14.58 9.83 7.15
CA LEU A 2 13.14 9.54 7.17
C LEU A 2 12.46 10.40 8.26
N ASP A 3 13.16 11.43 8.73
CA ASP A 3 12.86 12.13 9.98
C ASP A 3 12.01 13.39 9.74
N GLN A 4 11.43 13.55 8.54
CA GLN A 4 10.81 14.80 8.07
C GLN A 4 9.28 14.86 8.19
N LEU A 5 8.64 13.90 8.85
CA LEU A 5 7.25 14.08 9.28
C LEU A 5 7.28 14.76 10.65
N GLU A 6 7.36 16.09 10.64
CA GLU A 6 6.99 16.87 11.83
C GLU A 6 5.55 16.49 12.21
N GLY A 7 5.42 15.83 13.36
CA GLY A 7 4.14 15.51 13.99
C GLY A 7 3.80 14.03 13.92
N ASP A 8 3.87 13.39 15.08
CA ASP A 8 3.27 12.11 15.47
C ASP A 8 1.72 12.17 15.39
N GLN A 9 1.20 12.65 14.27
CA GLN A 9 -0.23 12.78 14.05
C GLN A 9 -0.75 11.43 13.56
N PRO A 10 -1.71 10.82 14.27
CA PRO A 10 -2.18 9.49 13.92
C PRO A 10 -2.86 9.50 12.55
N ILE A 11 -2.64 8.42 11.80
CA ILE A 11 -3.43 8.14 10.60
C ILE A 11 -4.85 7.80 11.05
N THR A 12 -5.84 8.54 10.55
CA THR A 12 -7.26 8.37 10.95
C THR A 12 -8.04 7.50 9.99
N ALA A 13 -7.60 7.41 8.74
CA ALA A 13 -8.17 6.53 7.72
C ALA A 13 -7.19 6.28 6.59
N VAL A 14 -7.41 5.19 5.84
CA VAL A 14 -6.63 4.85 4.66
C VAL A 14 -7.54 4.40 3.53
N THR A 15 -7.21 4.80 2.30
CA THR A 15 -7.83 4.26 1.08
C THR A 15 -6.78 3.59 0.22
N VAL A 16 -7.02 2.33 -0.15
CA VAL A 16 -6.19 1.58 -1.10
C VAL A 16 -6.97 1.40 -2.40
N GLU A 17 -6.50 2.01 -3.48
CA GLU A 17 -7.04 1.84 -4.83
C GLU A 17 -6.17 0.85 -5.61
N GLY A 18 -6.79 -0.16 -6.20
CA GLY A 18 -6.10 -1.10 -7.06
C GLY A 18 -7.04 -2.00 -7.84
N ALA A 19 -6.49 -2.74 -8.78
CA ALA A 19 -7.25 -3.60 -9.68
C ALA A 19 -8.11 -4.61 -8.91
N SER A 20 -9.37 -4.75 -9.31
CA SER A 20 -10.35 -5.63 -8.65
C SER A 20 -9.99 -7.12 -8.69
N ASP A 21 -9.12 -7.52 -9.62
CA ASP A 21 -8.60 -8.87 -9.79
C ASP A 21 -7.22 -9.07 -9.13
N SER A 22 -6.73 -8.10 -8.36
CA SER A 22 -5.41 -8.16 -7.73
C SER A 22 -5.52 -8.49 -6.22
N PRO A 23 -5.05 -9.68 -5.79
CA PRO A 23 -4.95 -10.00 -4.36
C PRO A 23 -4.07 -9.00 -3.60
N SER A 24 -3.08 -8.39 -4.26
CA SER A 24 -2.19 -7.41 -3.65
C SER A 24 -2.92 -6.18 -3.10
N THR A 25 -4.05 -5.78 -3.69
CA THR A 25 -4.87 -4.67 -3.18
C THR A 25 -5.48 -5.03 -1.83
N VAL A 26 -6.02 -6.23 -1.71
CA VAL A 26 -6.60 -6.75 -0.47
C VAL A 26 -5.53 -7.00 0.59
N LEU A 27 -4.41 -7.63 0.21
CA LEU A 27 -3.31 -7.93 1.13
C LEU A 27 -2.67 -6.64 1.68
N LEU A 28 -2.47 -5.62 0.83
CA LEU A 28 -1.94 -4.34 1.28
C LEU A 28 -2.92 -3.62 2.22
N ALA A 29 -4.22 -3.64 1.91
CA ALA A 29 -5.23 -3.08 2.79
C ALA A 29 -5.22 -3.78 4.16
N ALA A 30 -5.15 -5.12 4.18
CA ALA A 30 -5.09 -5.91 5.40
C ALA A 30 -3.84 -5.65 6.23
N TRP A 31 -2.69 -5.54 5.58
CA TRP A 31 -1.45 -5.17 6.23
C TRP A 31 -1.51 -3.76 6.84
N LEU A 32 -2.02 -2.77 6.10
CA LEU A 32 -2.16 -1.39 6.59
C LEU A 32 -3.13 -1.29 7.77
N THR A 33 -4.24 -2.03 7.76
CA THR A 33 -5.18 -2.06 8.89
C THR A 33 -4.48 -2.50 10.16
N ARG A 34 -3.70 -3.59 10.09
CA ARG A 34 -2.96 -4.13 11.24
C ARG A 34 -1.81 -3.21 11.66
N ALA A 35 -1.03 -2.73 10.70
CA ALA A 35 0.16 -1.92 10.96
C ALA A 35 -0.16 -0.54 11.55
N LEU A 36 -1.28 0.06 11.14
CA LEU A 36 -1.65 1.43 11.54
C LEU A 36 -2.76 1.48 12.60
N GLY A 37 -3.50 0.39 12.82
CA GLY A 37 -4.66 0.38 13.71
C GLY A 37 -5.80 1.32 13.26
N ALA A 38 -5.80 1.72 11.98
CA ALA A 38 -6.73 2.66 11.39
C ALA A 38 -7.67 1.96 10.40
N PRO A 39 -8.91 2.44 10.20
CA PRO A 39 -9.82 1.88 9.22
C PRO A 39 -9.27 2.05 7.80
N VAL A 40 -9.17 0.93 7.08
CA VAL A 40 -8.78 0.90 5.66
C VAL A 40 -9.98 0.58 4.79
N SER A 41 -10.17 1.35 3.71
CA SER A 41 -11.18 1.11 2.68
C SER A 41 -10.51 0.75 1.36
N ILE A 42 -11.13 -0.14 0.59
CA ILE A 42 -10.65 -0.56 -0.72
C ILE A 42 -11.46 0.14 -1.81
N ALA A 43 -10.81 0.82 -2.74
CA ALA A 43 -11.43 1.38 -3.94
C ALA A 43 -11.10 0.49 -5.15
N ALA A 44 -12.12 0.01 -5.86
CA ALA A 44 -11.91 -0.86 -7.01
C ALA A 44 -11.41 -0.07 -8.23
N GLY A 45 -10.26 -0.48 -8.76
CA GLY A 45 -9.71 -0.01 -10.03
C GLY A 45 -9.92 -1.02 -11.16
N PRO A 46 -9.61 -0.63 -12.41
CA PRO A 46 -9.71 -1.53 -13.56
C PRO A 46 -8.83 -2.77 -13.41
N ALA A 47 -9.32 -3.92 -13.91
CA ALA A 47 -8.57 -5.17 -13.88
C ALA A 47 -7.20 -5.05 -14.59
N GLY A 48 -6.19 -5.80 -14.11
CA GLY A 48 -4.85 -5.84 -14.70
C GLY A 48 -3.95 -4.61 -14.45
N THR A 49 -4.44 -3.56 -13.80
CA THR A 49 -3.60 -2.38 -13.49
C THR A 49 -2.71 -2.58 -12.27
N GLY A 50 -3.07 -3.52 -11.37
CA GLY A 50 -2.44 -3.70 -10.08
C GLY A 50 -2.74 -2.56 -9.10
N LEU A 51 -1.87 -2.36 -8.12
CA LEU A 51 -1.93 -1.26 -7.14
C LEU A 51 -1.75 0.11 -7.82
N LYS A 52 -2.64 1.05 -7.51
CA LYS A 52 -2.69 2.35 -8.17
C LYS A 52 -2.55 3.53 -7.21
N ARG A 53 -3.20 3.50 -6.04
CA ARG A 53 -3.10 4.59 -5.06
C ARG A 53 -3.17 4.07 -3.64
N VAL A 54 -2.42 4.68 -2.74
CA VAL A 54 -2.62 4.59 -1.30
C VAL A 54 -2.70 6.01 -0.77
N ARG A 55 -3.81 6.37 -0.11
CA ARG A 55 -4.00 7.67 0.53
C ARG A 55 -4.16 7.47 2.03
N LEU A 56 -3.31 8.12 2.81
CA LEU A 56 -3.33 8.15 4.27
C LEU A 56 -3.89 9.50 4.73
N VAL A 57 -4.98 9.47 5.50
CA VAL A 57 -5.64 10.66 6.03
C VAL A 57 -5.12 10.96 7.43
N ARG A 58 -4.76 12.23 7.68
CA ARG A 58 -4.33 12.73 8.99
C ARG A 58 -4.71 14.21 9.13
N SER A 59 -4.70 14.73 10.36
CA SER A 59 -5.07 16.13 10.64
C SER A 59 -4.22 17.16 9.90
N GLY A 60 -2.95 16.86 9.65
CA GLY A 60 -1.99 17.72 8.96
C GLY A 60 -2.04 17.63 7.44
N GLY A 61 -3.06 16.98 6.88
CA GLY A 61 -3.24 16.79 5.45
C GLY A 61 -2.73 15.44 4.96
N ASP A 62 -3.27 15.01 3.83
CA ASP A 62 -3.11 13.64 3.36
C ASP A 62 -1.74 13.36 2.78
N ILE A 63 -1.28 12.13 2.97
CA ILE A 63 -0.14 11.57 2.24
C ILE A 63 -0.68 10.64 1.18
N GLU A 64 -0.29 10.83 -0.08
CA GLU A 64 -0.73 9.98 -1.18
C GLU A 64 0.45 9.43 -1.97
N LEU A 65 0.53 8.11 -2.08
CA LEU A 65 1.36 7.45 -3.08
C LEU A 65 0.46 7.07 -4.26
N HIS A 66 0.66 7.72 -5.41
CA HIS A 66 -0.11 7.50 -6.61
C HIS A 66 0.78 7.01 -7.75
N ARG A 67 0.33 5.98 -8.45
CA ARG A 67 1.02 5.38 -9.59
C ARG A 67 0.22 5.66 -10.87
N PRO A 68 0.43 6.82 -11.53
CA PRO A 68 -0.27 7.15 -12.77
C PRO A 68 0.16 6.27 -13.95
N HIS A 69 1.40 5.80 -13.93
CA HIS A 69 2.01 4.94 -14.95
C HIS A 69 2.72 3.74 -14.30
N HIS A 70 3.13 2.75 -15.08
CA HIS A 70 3.61 1.46 -14.56
C HIS A 70 4.92 1.57 -13.74
N ASP A 71 5.80 2.53 -14.06
CA ASP A 71 7.18 2.51 -13.56
C ASP A 71 7.54 3.61 -12.57
N VAL A 72 6.72 4.65 -12.44
CA VAL A 72 7.01 5.78 -11.54
C VAL A 72 5.77 6.06 -10.72
N ALA A 73 5.95 6.08 -9.40
CA ALA A 73 4.97 6.60 -8.47
C ALA A 73 5.32 8.02 -8.05
N GLU A 74 4.29 8.77 -7.72
CA GLU A 74 4.35 10.12 -7.19
C GLU A 74 3.92 10.07 -5.74
N LEU A 75 4.77 10.56 -4.85
CA LEU A 75 4.46 10.76 -3.45
C LEU A 75 4.09 12.23 -3.24
N HIS A 76 2.83 12.46 -2.93
CA HIS A 76 2.25 13.75 -2.58
C HIS A 76 2.18 13.86 -1.07
N GLN A 77 2.75 14.93 -0.53
CA GLN A 77 2.74 15.23 0.90
C GLN A 77 2.44 16.72 1.09
N PRO A 78 1.75 17.11 2.18
CA PRO A 78 1.47 18.51 2.47
C PRO A 78 2.78 19.30 2.57
N ASP A 79 2.78 20.51 2.00
CA ASP A 79 3.90 21.46 2.05
C ASP A 79 5.25 20.96 1.50
N GLN A 80 5.23 19.85 0.75
CA GLN A 80 6.41 19.28 0.12
C GLN A 80 6.24 19.18 -1.40
N PRO A 81 7.32 19.32 -2.18
CA PRO A 81 7.26 19.06 -3.61
C PRO A 81 6.95 17.58 -3.87
N VAL A 82 6.24 17.31 -4.96
CA VAL A 82 5.93 15.94 -5.38
C VAL A 82 7.22 15.16 -5.61
N GLN A 83 7.40 14.07 -4.89
CA GLN A 83 8.56 13.19 -5.04
C GLN A 83 8.24 12.08 -6.04
N ARG A 84 9.17 11.81 -6.96
CA ARG A 84 9.03 10.74 -7.96
C ARG A 84 9.86 9.54 -7.54
N ILE A 85 9.21 8.40 -7.37
CA ILE A 85 9.81 7.15 -6.89
C ILE A 85 9.77 6.14 -8.04
N SER A 86 10.94 5.62 -8.41
CA SER A 86 11.07 4.54 -9.38
C SER A 86 10.50 3.25 -8.79
N LEU A 87 9.41 2.74 -9.38
CA LEU A 87 8.75 1.49 -9.00
C LEU A 87 8.43 0.65 -10.26
N PRO A 88 9.45 0.27 -11.05
CA PRO A 88 9.26 -0.51 -12.27
C PRO A 88 8.62 -1.86 -11.97
N ARG A 89 7.79 -2.36 -12.90
CA ARG A 89 7.29 -3.73 -12.81
C ARG A 89 8.46 -4.71 -12.96
N ARG A 90 8.69 -5.52 -11.94
CA ARG A 90 9.67 -6.62 -11.99
C ARG A 90 9.14 -7.75 -12.86
N SER A 91 10.04 -8.39 -13.61
CA SER A 91 9.67 -9.58 -14.36
C SER A 91 9.34 -10.73 -13.41
N LEU A 92 8.54 -11.71 -13.87
CA LEU A 92 8.25 -12.90 -13.07
C LEU A 92 9.54 -13.63 -12.66
N ARG A 93 10.55 -13.65 -13.53
CA ARG A 93 11.87 -14.23 -13.24
C ARG A 93 12.51 -13.53 -12.05
N ASP A 94 12.50 -12.19 -12.02
CA ASP A 94 13.13 -11.43 -10.94
C ASP A 94 12.37 -11.60 -9.64
N CYS A 95 11.03 -11.64 -9.69
CA CYS A 95 10.21 -11.96 -8.52
C CYS A 95 10.53 -13.36 -7.99
N LEU A 96 10.57 -14.39 -8.84
CA LEU A 96 10.88 -15.76 -8.39
C LEU A 96 12.31 -15.87 -7.86
N ALA A 97 13.28 -15.20 -8.49
CA ALA A 97 14.65 -15.17 -8.01
C ALA A 97 14.76 -14.51 -6.62
N GLU A 98 13.96 -13.47 -6.35
CA GLU A 98 13.83 -12.86 -5.02
C GLU A 98 13.33 -13.86 -3.99
N GLU A 99 12.19 -14.52 -4.24
CA GLU A 99 11.58 -15.47 -3.31
C GLU A 99 12.52 -16.65 -3.01
N LEU A 100 13.26 -17.13 -4.03
CA LEU A 100 14.22 -18.22 -3.85
C LEU A 100 15.49 -17.81 -3.10
N ARG A 101 15.79 -16.51 -2.94
CA ARG A 101 16.97 -16.07 -2.18
C ARG A 101 16.82 -16.30 -0.68
N ARG A 102 15.60 -16.34 -0.15
CA ARG A 102 15.37 -16.60 1.27
C ARG A 102 14.06 -17.36 1.45
N LEU A 103 14.16 -18.64 1.75
CA LEU A 103 13.03 -19.56 1.94
C LEU A 103 12.58 -19.67 3.40
N ASP A 104 13.02 -18.75 4.26
CA ASP A 104 12.50 -18.64 5.62
C ASP A 104 11.00 -18.26 5.58
N PRO A 105 10.23 -18.58 6.63
CA PRO A 105 8.83 -18.17 6.72
C PRO A 105 8.66 -16.66 6.53
N ASP A 106 7.65 -16.27 5.74
CA ASP A 106 7.20 -14.89 5.67
C ASP A 106 6.22 -14.63 6.81
N GLU A 107 6.76 -14.20 7.96
CA GLU A 107 5.97 -13.87 9.15
C GLU A 107 4.94 -12.77 8.86
N VAL A 108 5.31 -11.75 8.08
CA VAL A 108 4.42 -10.63 7.76
C VAL A 108 3.25 -11.11 6.90
N PHE A 109 3.52 -11.90 5.86
CA PHE A 109 2.47 -12.50 5.07
C PHE A 109 1.57 -13.40 5.92
N GLY A 110 2.18 -14.23 6.78
CA GLY A 110 1.47 -15.07 7.76
C GLY A 110 0.49 -14.27 8.62
N GLU A 111 0.97 -13.21 9.26
CA GLU A 111 0.15 -12.32 10.09
C GLU A 111 -0.97 -11.65 9.29
N VAL A 112 -0.71 -11.22 8.05
CA VAL A 112 -1.73 -10.63 7.19
C VAL A 112 -2.85 -11.63 6.90
N ILE A 113 -2.50 -12.87 6.53
CA ILE A 113 -3.51 -13.87 6.17
C ILE A 113 -4.27 -14.42 7.38
N THR A 114 -3.65 -14.50 8.57
CA THR A 114 -4.30 -15.05 9.77
C THR A 114 -5.02 -14.00 10.61
N GLU A 115 -4.53 -12.76 10.64
CA GLU A 115 -5.05 -11.69 11.49
C GLU A 115 -5.55 -10.50 10.67
N GLY A 116 -4.70 -9.97 9.77
CA GLY A 116 -4.97 -8.73 9.04
C GLY A 116 -6.24 -8.78 8.20
N LEU A 117 -6.49 -9.89 7.51
CA LEU A 117 -7.70 -10.09 6.70
C LEU A 117 -8.97 -10.04 7.55
N ALA A 118 -8.95 -10.63 8.75
CA ALA A 118 -10.12 -10.65 9.65
C ALA A 118 -10.43 -9.28 10.24
N LEU A 119 -9.41 -8.42 10.39
CA LEU A 119 -9.54 -7.05 10.90
C LEU A 119 -10.02 -6.05 9.83
N THR A 120 -10.01 -6.43 8.55
CA THR A 120 -10.19 -5.48 7.44
C THR A 120 -11.54 -5.66 6.76
N ASN A 121 -12.25 -4.56 6.52
CA ASN A 121 -13.44 -4.60 5.70
C ASN A 121 -13.05 -4.78 4.22
N LEU A 122 -13.23 -5.99 3.70
CA LEU A 122 -12.83 -6.35 2.35
C LEU A 122 -13.81 -5.90 1.25
N ARG A 123 -14.91 -5.25 1.61
CA ARG A 123 -15.86 -4.72 0.63
C ARG A 123 -15.27 -3.47 -0.01
N SER A 124 -15.25 -3.44 -1.34
CA SER A 124 -14.94 -2.21 -2.06
C SER A 124 -16.03 -1.17 -1.84
N VAL A 125 -15.63 0.07 -1.60
CA VAL A 125 -16.50 1.25 -1.55
C VAL A 125 -16.53 1.99 -2.88
#